data_AF-A0A3D1BQK6-F1
#
_entry.id   AF-A0A3D1BQK6-F1
#
_cell.length_a   1.000
_cell.length_b   1.000
_cell.length_c   1.000
_cell.angle_alpha   90.00
_cell.angle_beta   90.00
_cell.angle_gamma   90.00
#
_symmetry.space_group_name_H-M   'P 1'
#
loop_
_entity.id
_entity.type
_entity.pdbx_description
1 polymer ?
#
loop_
_entity_poly.entity_id
_entity_poly.type
_entity_poly.pdbx_seq_one_letter_code
_entity_poly.pdbx_strand_id
1 'polypeptide(L)'
;LGHNWLSEEQFNDIRDKYTPEIIRRVGDMARKVGGHGGMDFIMDWRLIDCLRNGLPLDQDVYDAALWSSISPLSEWSVANRSNSIEVPDFTCGSWVANKPHNINLEEGGSTGVRKLEKADASVQMNV
;
A
#
# COMPACT_ATOMS: atom_id res chain seq x y z
N LEU A 1 22.90 -21.79 4.22
CA LEU A 1 22.46 -20.38 4.10
C LEU A 1 21.38 -20.17 5.16
N GLY A 2 21.52 -19.18 6.05
CA GLY A 2 20.51 -18.89 7.09
C GLY A 2 20.91 -19.10 8.55
N HIS A 3 22.18 -19.39 8.87
CA HIS A 3 22.63 -19.54 10.27
C HIS A 3 23.28 -18.29 10.87
N ASN A 4 23.40 -17.19 10.11
CA ASN A 4 23.93 -15.91 10.57
C ASN A 4 23.10 -14.77 9.98
N TRP A 5 23.05 -13.64 10.70
CA TRP A 5 22.55 -12.37 10.17
C TRP A 5 23.39 -11.94 8.97
N LEU A 6 22.76 -11.22 8.04
CA LEU A 6 23.48 -10.55 6.95
C LEU A 6 24.42 -9.49 7.55
N SER A 7 25.59 -9.31 6.94
CA SER A 7 26.40 -8.12 7.22
C SER A 7 25.63 -6.86 6.77
N GLU A 8 26.00 -5.71 7.32
CA GLU A 8 25.39 -4.43 6.92
C GLU A 8 25.56 -4.17 5.42
N GLU A 9 26.73 -4.48 4.86
CA GLU A 9 27.02 -4.39 3.42
C GLU A 9 26.06 -5.28 2.61
N GLN A 10 25.94 -6.56 2.97
CA GLN A 10 25.03 -7.48 2.30
C GLN A 10 23.57 -7.06 2.40
N PHE A 11 23.16 -6.51 3.55
CA PHE A 11 21.81 -6.00 3.75
C PHE A 11 21.55 -4.78 2.87
N ASN A 12 22.49 -3.83 2.82
CA ASN A 12 22.39 -2.65 1.97
C ASN A 12 22.34 -3.02 0.49
N ASP A 13 23.17 -3.96 0.03
CA ASP A 13 23.14 -4.45 -1.36
C ASP A 13 21.79 -5.04 -1.74
N ILE A 14 21.19 -5.85 -0.86
CA ILE A 14 19.86 -6.44 -1.07
C ILE A 14 18.79 -5.35 -1.07
N ARG A 15 18.83 -4.44 -0.08
CA ARG A 15 17.89 -3.33 0.00
C ARG A 15 17.94 -2.49 -1.27
N ASP A 16 19.11 -2.07 -1.69
CA ASP A 16 19.27 -1.17 -2.83
C ASP A 16 18.90 -1.88 -4.14
N LYS A 17 19.20 -3.17 -4.28
CA LYS A 17 18.80 -4.00 -5.43
C LYS A 17 17.29 -4.16 -5.56
N TYR A 18 16.59 -4.43 -4.46
CA TYR A 18 15.16 -4.78 -4.47
C TYR A 18 14.21 -3.66 -4.05
N THR A 19 14.73 -2.47 -3.76
CA THR A 19 13.87 -1.30 -3.50
C THR A 19 12.99 -1.02 -4.73
N PRO A 20 11.66 -0.95 -4.59
CA PRO A 20 10.76 -0.64 -5.70
C PRO A 20 10.89 0.80 -6.18
N GLU A 21 10.53 1.06 -7.44
CA GLU A 21 10.67 2.39 -8.06
C GLU A 21 9.80 3.46 -7.38
N ILE A 22 8.60 3.10 -6.90
CA ILE A 22 7.75 4.01 -6.12
C ILE A 22 8.47 4.56 -4.88
N ILE A 23 9.28 3.71 -4.21
CA ILE A 23 10.08 4.12 -3.05
C ILE A 23 11.24 5.00 -3.50
N ARG A 24 11.90 4.69 -4.62
CA ARG A 24 13.01 5.54 -5.13
C ARG A 24 12.53 6.94 -5.53
N ARG A 25 11.37 7.04 -6.18
CA ARG A 25 10.85 8.34 -6.68
C ARG A 25 10.23 9.19 -5.58
N VAL A 26 9.48 8.57 -4.67
CA VAL A 26 8.64 9.30 -3.70
C VAL A 26 9.21 9.22 -2.28
N GLY A 27 10.05 8.22 -1.98
CA GLY A 27 10.52 7.91 -0.62
C GLY A 27 11.32 9.02 0.06
N ASP A 28 12.09 9.82 -0.69
CA ASP A 28 12.83 10.95 -0.12
C ASP A 28 11.92 12.10 0.30
N MET A 29 10.84 12.33 -0.45
CA MET A 29 9.81 13.30 -0.09
C MET A 29 8.95 12.75 1.05
N ALA A 30 8.57 11.48 0.97
CA ALA A 30 7.79 10.78 1.98
C ALA A 30 8.45 10.82 3.36
N ARG A 31 9.76 10.53 3.45
CA ARG A 31 10.53 10.61 4.70
C ARG A 31 10.55 12.02 5.30
N LYS A 32 10.51 13.05 4.45
CA LYS A 32 10.51 14.45 4.90
C LYS A 32 9.14 14.89 5.40
N VAL A 33 8.05 14.44 4.76
CA VAL A 33 6.68 14.76 5.18
C VAL A 33 6.31 13.99 6.46
N GLY A 34 6.76 12.74 6.58
CA GLY A 34 6.49 11.89 7.75
C GLY A 34 5.21 11.06 7.61
N GLY A 35 4.67 10.58 8.73
CA GLY A 35 3.59 9.59 8.80
C GLY A 35 4.12 8.16 8.71
N HIS A 36 4.23 7.46 9.85
CA HIS A 36 4.78 6.10 9.96
C HIS A 36 6.08 5.84 9.17
N GLY A 37 7.01 6.81 9.16
CA GLY A 37 8.28 6.71 8.41
C GLY A 37 8.20 7.08 6.92
N GLY A 38 7.06 7.60 6.46
CA GLY A 38 6.78 8.07 5.11
C GLY A 38 5.78 7.20 4.33
N MET A 39 5.39 6.03 4.86
CA MET A 39 4.48 5.14 4.13
C MET A 39 3.09 5.75 3.93
N ASP A 40 2.58 6.51 4.91
CA ASP A 40 1.27 7.16 4.82
C ASP A 40 1.24 8.15 3.65
N PHE A 41 2.32 8.92 3.50
CA PHE A 41 2.45 9.86 2.39
C PHE A 41 2.47 9.15 1.04
N ILE A 42 3.18 8.03 0.94
CA ILE A 42 3.24 7.26 -0.32
C ILE A 42 1.86 6.71 -0.67
N MET A 43 1.13 6.20 0.32
CA MET A 43 -0.24 5.69 0.15
C MET A 43 -1.17 6.79 -0.37
N ASP A 44 -1.23 7.94 0.31
CA ASP A 44 -2.10 9.05 -0.09
C ASP A 44 -1.70 9.65 -1.44
N TRP A 45 -0.39 9.85 -1.65
CA TRP A 45 0.13 10.35 -2.92
C TRP A 45 -0.27 9.44 -4.08
N ARG A 46 -0.14 8.12 -3.89
CA ARG A 46 -0.43 7.14 -4.93
C ARG A 46 -1.92 7.04 -5.23
N LEU A 47 -2.77 7.07 -4.20
CA LEU A 47 -4.22 7.19 -4.36
C LEU A 47 -4.59 8.41 -5.23
N ILE A 48 -4.05 9.59 -4.90
CA ILE A 48 -4.30 10.81 -5.66
C ILE A 48 -3.77 10.68 -7.10
N ASP A 49 -2.62 10.05 -7.29
CA ASP A 49 -2.04 9.83 -8.61
C ASP A 49 -2.90 8.94 -9.49
N CYS A 50 -3.47 7.85 -8.96
CA CYS A 50 -4.42 7.02 -9.70
C CYS A 50 -5.66 7.82 -10.09
N LEU A 51 -6.24 8.58 -9.15
CA LEU A 51 -7.44 9.38 -9.40
C LEU A 51 -7.22 10.45 -10.48
N ARG A 52 -6.06 11.11 -10.49
CA ARG A 52 -5.73 12.14 -11.50
C ARG A 52 -5.48 11.58 -12.88
N ASN A 53 -4.92 10.38 -12.97
CA ASN A 53 -4.54 9.77 -14.25
C ASN A 53 -5.57 8.76 -14.76
N GLY A 54 -6.68 8.55 -14.05
CA GLY A 54 -7.71 7.58 -14.43
C GLY A 54 -7.23 6.13 -14.36
N LEU A 55 -6.28 5.84 -13.46
CA LEU A 55 -5.74 4.50 -13.25
C LEU A 55 -6.58 3.72 -12.23
N PRO A 56 -6.63 2.39 -12.32
CA PRO A 56 -7.14 1.57 -11.21
C PRO A 56 -6.35 1.85 -9.93
N LEU A 57 -7.03 1.72 -8.79
CA LEU A 57 -6.37 1.81 -7.49
C LEU A 57 -5.47 0.58 -7.27
N ASP A 58 -4.38 0.78 -6.55
CA ASP A 58 -3.44 -0.29 -6.24
C ASP A 58 -4.05 -1.32 -5.26
N GLN A 59 -5.09 -0.91 -4.53
CA GLN A 59 -5.90 -1.73 -3.64
C GLN A 59 -7.36 -1.35 -3.88
N ASP A 60 -8.18 -2.29 -4.34
CA ASP A 60 -9.58 -2.02 -4.69
C ASP A 60 -10.58 -2.41 -3.58
N VAL A 61 -11.87 -2.27 -3.87
CA VAL A 61 -12.94 -2.58 -2.91
C VAL A 61 -12.99 -4.06 -2.53
N TYR A 62 -12.58 -4.96 -3.42
CA TYR A 62 -12.58 -6.39 -3.18
C TYR A 62 -11.40 -6.78 -2.30
N ASP A 63 -10.24 -6.16 -2.48
CA ASP A 63 -9.10 -6.30 -1.57
C ASP A 63 -9.48 -5.83 -0.16
N ALA A 64 -10.11 -4.65 -0.06
CA ALA A 64 -10.57 -4.10 1.21
C ALA A 64 -11.58 -5.03 1.90
N ALA A 65 -12.56 -5.57 1.16
CA ALA A 65 -13.54 -6.52 1.69
C ALA A 65 -12.88 -7.82 2.16
N LEU A 66 -11.96 -8.36 1.35
CA LEU A 66 -11.22 -9.58 1.67
C LEU A 66 -10.43 -9.43 2.97
N TRP A 67 -9.61 -8.38 3.09
CA TRP A 67 -8.77 -8.16 4.27
C TRP A 67 -9.62 -7.85 5.51
N SER A 68 -10.67 -7.04 5.36
CA SER A 68 -11.56 -6.70 6.48
C SER A 68 -12.36 -7.90 6.96
N SER A 69 -12.70 -8.86 6.08
CA SER A 69 -13.45 -10.06 6.45
C SER A 69 -12.69 -10.96 7.43
N ILE A 70 -11.37 -10.87 7.50
CA ILE A 70 -10.56 -11.68 8.42
C ILE A 70 -10.91 -11.40 9.88
N SER A 71 -11.24 -10.15 10.25
CA SER A 71 -11.66 -9.81 11.61
C SER A 71 -12.86 -10.65 12.08
N PRO A 72 -14.06 -10.54 11.48
CA PRO A 72 -15.22 -11.31 11.92
C PRO A 72 -15.07 -12.83 11.70
N LEU A 73 -14.37 -13.27 10.64
CA LEU A 73 -14.17 -14.70 10.40
C LEU A 73 -13.22 -15.32 11.44
N SER A 74 -12.17 -14.61 11.85
CA SER A 74 -11.27 -15.09 12.90
C SER A 74 -11.96 -15.19 14.25
N GLU A 75 -12.80 -14.20 14.61
CA GLU A 75 -13.63 -14.24 15.81
C GLU A 75 -14.57 -15.44 15.79
N TRP A 76 -15.23 -15.69 14.65
CA TRP A 76 -16.07 -16.86 14.45
C TRP A 76 -15.27 -18.16 14.63
N SER A 77 -14.07 -18.26 14.04
CA SER A 77 -13.22 -19.45 14.14
C SER A 77 -12.89 -19.76 15.58
N VAL A 78 -12.41 -18.77 16.35
CA VAL A 78 -12.09 -18.91 17.78
C VAL A 78 -13.32 -19.35 18.58
N ALA A 79 -14.48 -18.74 18.33
CA ALA A 79 -15.74 -19.13 18.98
C ALA A 79 -16.16 -20.58 18.66
N ASN A 80 -15.66 -21.14 17.56
CA ASN A 80 -15.96 -22.49 17.07
C ASN A 80 -14.73 -23.42 17.15
N ARG A 81 -13.99 -23.35 18.27
CA ARG A 81 -12.83 -24.21 18.58
C ARG A 81 -11.68 -24.08 17.58
N SER A 82 -11.51 -22.90 17.02
CA SER A 82 -10.49 -22.59 16.01
C SER A 82 -10.62 -23.47 14.75
N ASN A 83 -11.85 -23.91 14.42
CA ASN A 83 -12.10 -24.64 13.19
C ASN A 83 -11.86 -23.75 11.96
N SER A 84 -11.50 -24.37 10.84
CA SER A 84 -11.34 -23.70 9.55
C SER A 84 -12.66 -23.08 9.06
N ILE A 85 -12.55 -21.92 8.42
CA ILE A 85 -13.68 -21.19 7.84
C ILE A 85 -13.32 -20.80 6.41
N GLU A 86 -14.27 -21.00 5.50
CA GLU A 86 -14.16 -20.56 4.11
C GLU A 86 -14.25 -19.03 4.04
N VAL A 87 -13.30 -18.40 3.34
CA VAL A 87 -13.31 -16.96 3.09
C VAL A 87 -14.16 -16.69 1.85
N PRO A 88 -15.13 -15.75 1.89
CA PRO A 88 -15.96 -15.45 0.74
C PRO A 88 -15.15 -14.93 -0.46
N ASP A 89 -15.50 -15.40 -1.65
CA ASP A 89 -15.01 -14.81 -2.89
C ASP A 89 -15.84 -13.56 -3.24
N PHE A 90 -15.36 -12.40 -2.79
CA PHE A 90 -15.99 -11.11 -3.06
C PHE A 90 -15.95 -10.70 -4.54
N THR A 91 -15.12 -11.35 -5.36
CA THR A 91 -14.99 -11.07 -6.80
C THR A 91 -15.91 -11.93 -7.68
N CYS A 92 -16.62 -12.89 -7.07
CA CYS A 92 -17.48 -13.85 -7.77
C CYS A 92 -16.77 -14.57 -8.93
N GLY A 93 -15.55 -15.05 -8.69
CA GLY A 93 -14.69 -15.76 -9.65
C GLY A 93 -13.82 -14.86 -10.53
N SER A 94 -14.01 -13.54 -10.47
CA SER A 94 -13.28 -12.61 -11.35
C SER A 94 -11.79 -12.51 -11.01
N TRP A 95 -11.38 -12.88 -9.80
CA TRP A 95 -9.97 -12.89 -9.37
C TRP A 95 -9.06 -13.72 -10.30
N VAL A 96 -9.60 -14.76 -10.96
CA VAL A 96 -8.85 -15.63 -11.89
C VAL A 96 -8.31 -14.87 -13.09
N ALA A 97 -9.02 -13.85 -13.55
CA ALA A 97 -8.63 -13.02 -14.69
C ALA A 97 -7.98 -11.69 -14.26
N ASN A 98 -7.81 -11.46 -12.96
CA ASN A 98 -7.30 -10.19 -12.46
C ASN A 98 -5.84 -9.99 -12.88
N LYS A 99 -5.50 -8.76 -13.28
CA LYS A 99 -4.12 -8.42 -13.64
C LYS A 99 -3.38 -7.99 -12.37
N PRO A 100 -2.23 -8.60 -12.05
CA PRO A 100 -1.43 -8.17 -10.91
C PRO A 100 -1.05 -6.70 -11.01
N HIS A 101 -1.16 -6.00 -9.90
CA HIS A 101 -0.81 -4.59 -9.80
C HIS A 101 0.72 -4.37 -9.95
N ASN A 102 1.11 -3.31 -10.68
CA ASN A 102 2.52 -2.97 -10.93
C ASN A 102 3.01 -1.83 -10.02
N ILE A 103 4.02 -2.12 -9.20
CA ILE A 103 4.60 -1.19 -8.22
C ILE A 103 5.78 -0.34 -8.75
N ASN A 104 6.11 -0.46 -10.05
CA ASN A 104 7.25 0.24 -10.65
C ASN A 104 6.92 1.62 -11.25
N LEU A 105 5.67 2.08 -11.11
CA LEU A 105 5.21 3.36 -11.68
C LEU A 105 5.50 3.48 -13.19
N GLU A 106 5.25 2.41 -13.93
CA GLU A 106 5.30 2.41 -15.41
C GLU A 106 4.17 3.27 -16.00
N GLU A 107 3.02 3.31 -15.33
CA GLU A 107 1.88 4.15 -15.64
C GLU A 107 1.58 5.10 -14.46
N GLY A 108 1.39 6.38 -14.75
CA GLY A 108 1.24 7.42 -13.73
C GLY A 108 2.56 7.94 -13.19
N GLY A 109 2.57 8.34 -11.92
CA GLY A 109 3.70 8.98 -11.24
C GLY A 109 3.95 10.43 -11.67
N SER A 110 2.97 11.06 -12.31
CA SER A 110 3.00 12.45 -12.76
C SER A 110 2.56 13.44 -11.69
N THR A 111 1.98 12.94 -10.59
CA THR A 111 1.46 13.78 -9.50
C THR A 111 2.57 14.51 -8.76
N GLY A 112 2.62 15.83 -8.95
CA GLY A 112 3.52 16.71 -8.21
C GLY A 112 3.12 16.84 -6.73
N VAL A 113 4.14 17.10 -5.90
CA VAL A 113 3.98 17.37 -4.46
C VAL A 113 3.97 18.88 -4.22
N ARG A 114 2.96 19.37 -3.49
CA ARG A 114 2.87 20.78 -3.11
C ARG A 114 3.73 21.03 -1.87
N LYS A 115 4.65 21.99 -1.95
CA LYS A 115 5.35 22.52 -0.77
C LYS A 115 4.45 23.57 -0.12
N LEU A 116 3.81 23.20 0.99
CA LEU A 116 3.07 24.16 1.80
C LEU A 116 4.05 24.85 2.75
N GLU A 117 4.19 26.17 2.65
CA GLU A 117 4.99 26.95 3.60
C GLU A 117 4.28 27.09 4.96
N LYS A 118 2.94 27.05 4.97
CA LYS A 118 2.09 26.97 6.15
C LYS A 118 0.85 26.14 5.84
N ALA A 119 0.38 25.36 6.81
CA ALA A 119 -0.92 24.72 6.73
C ALA A 119 -2.00 25.81 6.72
N ASP A 120 -2.87 25.79 5.71
CA ASP A 120 -3.99 26.70 5.61
C ASP A 120 -5.24 25.98 6.11
N ALA A 121 -5.65 26.29 7.34
CA ALA A 121 -6.84 25.70 7.93
C ALA A 121 -8.14 26.10 7.19
N SER A 122 -8.12 27.14 6.35
CA SER A 122 -9.32 27.58 5.62
C SER A 122 -9.71 26.64 4.48
N VAL A 123 -8.79 25.81 4.00
CA VAL A 123 -9.06 24.76 2.99
C VAL A 123 -9.34 23.39 3.60
N GLN A 124 -9.29 23.26 4.94
CA GLN A 124 -9.69 22.04 5.61
C GLN A 124 -11.22 21.89 5.52
N MET A 125 -11.69 20.76 5.02
CA MET A 125 -13.12 20.47 5.02
C MET A 125 -13.62 20.43 6.46
N ASN A 126 -14.71 21.15 6.75
CA ASN A 126 -15.46 20.97 7.98
C ASN A 126 -16.18 19.62 7.87
N VAL A 127 -15.54 18.57 8.37
CA VAL A 127 -16.12 17.22 8.49
C VAL A 127 -16.66 17.04 9.89
#